data_AF-A0A7Y6IPY9-F1
#
_entry.id   AF-A0A7Y6IPY9-F1
#
_cell.length_a   1.000
_cell.length_b   1.000
_cell.length_c   1.000
_cell.angle_alpha   90.00
_cell.angle_beta   90.00
_cell.angle_gamma   90.00
#
_symmetry.space_group_name_H-M   'P 1'
#
loop_
_entity.id
_entity.type
_entity.pdbx_description
1 polymer ?
#
loop_
_entity_poly.entity_id
_entity_poly.type
_entity_poly.pdbx_seq_one_letter_code
_entity_poly.pdbx_strand_id
1 'polypeptide(L)'
;MGQSLLGGDPAEMQSMATQFTQQSEAVRTTMTALDREASKVGTAWTGPGAERFQGAWQNYRTAFQRMTEELQEAARVINTYRGNIESATR
;
A
#
# COMPACT_ATOMS: atom_id res chain seq x y z
N MET A 1 -11.27 6.33 34.50
CA MET A 1 -9.95 6.66 33.94
C MET A 1 -8.97 5.58 34.36
N GLY A 2 -8.20 5.02 33.41
CA GLY A 2 -6.99 4.26 33.71
C GLY A 2 -7.02 2.77 33.33
N GLN A 3 -6.81 2.45 32.05
CA GLN A 3 -6.25 1.13 31.65
C GLN A 3 -5.61 1.13 30.25
N SER A 4 -5.79 2.17 29.44
CA SER A 4 -5.24 2.30 28.07
C SER A 4 -3.72 2.61 27.98
N LEU A 5 -2.97 2.61 29.09
CA LEU A 5 -1.59 3.14 29.13
C LEU A 5 -0.48 2.09 29.02
N LEU A 6 -0.80 0.83 28.70
CA LEU A 6 0.19 -0.23 28.45
C LEU A 6 0.46 -0.42 26.94
N GLY A 7 0.59 0.69 26.18
CA GLY A 7 1.17 0.67 24.83
C GLY A 7 0.23 0.84 23.63
N GLY A 8 -1.08 1.06 23.82
CA GLY A 8 -2.03 1.35 22.74
C GLY A 8 -3.43 0.79 22.99
N ASP A 9 -4.42 1.20 22.18
CA ASP A 9 -5.76 0.60 22.15
C ASP A 9 -5.83 -0.47 21.04
N PRO A 10 -5.99 -1.76 21.38
CA PRO A 10 -6.03 -2.84 20.39
C PRO A 10 -7.12 -2.69 19.31
N ALA A 11 -8.28 -2.13 19.66
CA ALA A 11 -9.37 -1.95 18.72
C ALA A 11 -9.02 -0.88 17.67
N GLU A 12 -8.47 0.24 18.13
CA GLU A 12 -7.96 1.30 17.24
C GLU A 12 -6.80 0.80 16.38
N MET A 13 -5.87 0.02 16.95
CA MET A 13 -4.77 -0.58 16.19
C MET A 13 -5.28 -1.55 15.10
N GLN A 14 -6.30 -2.35 15.40
CA GLN A 14 -6.93 -3.19 14.38
C GLN A 14 -7.57 -2.34 13.26
N SER A 15 -8.25 -1.24 13.62
CA SER A 15 -8.79 -0.30 12.64
C SER A 15 -7.69 0.29 11.73
N MET A 16 -6.57 0.71 12.33
CA MET A 16 -5.41 1.20 11.60
C MET A 16 -4.87 0.15 10.62
N ALA A 17 -4.57 -1.08 11.07
CA ALA A 17 -4.04 -2.14 10.22
C ALA A 17 -4.98 -2.48 9.04
N THR A 18 -6.30 -2.49 9.29
CA THR A 18 -7.31 -2.65 8.26
C THR A 18 -7.23 -1.54 7.22
N GLN A 19 -7.11 -0.28 7.66
CA GLN A 19 -7.03 0.85 6.75
C GLN A 19 -5.79 0.80 5.85
N PHE A 20 -4.62 0.47 6.41
CA PHE A 20 -3.38 0.32 5.63
C PHE A 20 -3.50 -0.81 4.59
N THR A 21 -4.12 -1.94 4.97
CA THR A 21 -4.38 -3.06 4.05
C THR A 21 -5.29 -2.63 2.90
N GLN A 22 -6.41 -1.98 3.20
CA GLN A 22 -7.35 -1.48 2.19
C GLN A 22 -6.70 -0.49 1.23
N GLN A 23 -5.86 0.43 1.73
CA GLN A 23 -5.17 1.38 0.86
C GLN A 23 -4.11 0.70 -0.02
N SER A 24 -3.43 -0.33 0.47
CA SER A 24 -2.52 -1.15 -0.35
C SER A 24 -3.26 -1.80 -1.52
N GLU A 25 -4.45 -2.35 -1.28
CA GLU A 25 -5.29 -2.96 -2.32
C GLU A 25 -5.84 -1.93 -3.32
N ALA A 26 -6.24 -0.75 -2.83
CA ALA A 26 -6.66 0.36 -3.68
C ALA A 26 -5.54 0.79 -4.62
N VAL A 27 -4.31 0.95 -4.11
CA VAL A 27 -3.13 1.29 -4.91
C VAL A 27 -2.86 0.23 -5.99
N ARG A 28 -2.93 -1.06 -5.63
CA ARG A 28 -2.77 -2.16 -6.60
C ARG A 28 -3.84 -2.12 -7.70
N THR A 29 -5.08 -1.82 -7.33
CA THR A 29 -6.20 -1.69 -8.28
C THR A 29 -5.98 -0.52 -9.23
N THR A 30 -5.61 0.65 -8.70
CA THR A 30 -5.25 1.83 -9.50
C THR A 30 -4.10 1.52 -10.45
N MET A 31 -3.04 0.86 -9.97
CA MET A 31 -1.89 0.48 -10.81
C MET A 31 -2.33 -0.41 -11.97
N THR A 32 -3.20 -1.38 -11.73
CA THR A 32 -3.71 -2.29 -12.77
C THR A 32 -4.50 -1.53 -13.84
N ALA A 33 -5.35 -0.59 -13.42
CA ALA A 33 -6.11 0.25 -14.36
C ALA A 33 -5.20 1.13 -15.21
N LEU A 34 -4.19 1.76 -14.59
CA LEU A 34 -3.24 2.60 -15.29
C LEU A 34 -2.32 1.80 -16.23
N ASP A 35 -1.89 0.60 -15.84
CA ASP A 35 -1.06 -0.27 -16.68
C ASP A 35 -1.80 -0.70 -17.96
N ARG A 36 -3.11 -0.96 -17.84
CA ARG A 36 -3.97 -1.22 -19.00
C ARG A 36 -4.00 -0.04 -19.98
N GLU A 37 -4.06 1.20 -19.49
CA GLU A 37 -4.03 2.38 -20.35
C GLU A 37 -2.64 2.62 -20.94
N ALA A 38 -1.58 2.46 -20.14
CA ALA A 38 -0.20 2.58 -20.59
C ALA A 38 0.17 1.53 -21.65
N SER A 39 -0.46 0.34 -21.63
CA SER A 39 -0.26 -0.70 -22.65
C SER A 39 -0.71 -0.28 -24.06
N LYS A 40 -1.57 0.74 -24.17
CA LYS A 40 -2.00 1.30 -25.47
C LYS A 40 -0.90 2.15 -26.11
N VAL A 41 0.12 2.55 -25.36
CA VAL A 41 1.27 3.25 -25.92
C VAL A 41 2.04 2.31 -26.86
N GLY A 42 2.40 2.79 -28.04
CA GLY A 42 2.91 1.98 -29.15
C GLY A 42 1.85 1.61 -30.19
N THR A 43 0.55 1.65 -29.84
CA THR A 43 -0.55 1.45 -30.79
C THR A 43 -1.41 2.70 -30.96
N ALA A 44 -1.92 3.25 -29.85
CA ALA A 44 -2.73 4.47 -29.84
C ALA A 44 -1.90 5.76 -29.83
N TRP A 45 -0.65 5.69 -29.35
CA TRP A 45 0.29 6.80 -29.32
C TRP A 45 1.70 6.32 -29.65
N THR A 46 2.34 6.92 -30.64
CA THR A 46 3.66 6.52 -31.16
C THR A 46 4.63 7.70 -31.24
N GLY A 47 5.90 7.41 -31.55
CA GLY A 47 6.98 8.38 -31.69
C GLY A 47 7.81 8.59 -30.42
N PRO A 48 8.82 9.48 -30.44
CA PRO A 48 9.81 9.60 -29.37
C PRO A 48 9.22 9.96 -27.99
N GLY A 49 8.09 10.67 -27.96
CA GLY A 49 7.38 10.98 -26.71
C GLY A 49 6.75 9.75 -26.07
N ALA A 50 6.17 8.86 -26.88
CA ALA A 50 5.57 7.61 -26.45
C ALA A 50 6.62 6.66 -25.85
N GLU A 51 7.78 6.55 -26.51
CA GLU A 51 8.91 5.75 -26.04
C GLU A 51 9.46 6.26 -24.70
N ARG A 52 9.63 7.57 -24.56
CA ARG A 52 10.05 8.20 -23.29
C ARG A 52 9.04 7.93 -22.18
N PHE A 53 7.75 8.04 -22.49
CA PHE A 53 6.70 7.72 -21.52
C PHE A 53 6.75 6.25 -21.11
N GLN A 54 6.89 5.30 -22.03
CA GLN A 54 7.01 3.87 -21.70
C GLN A 54 8.20 3.61 -20.76
N GLY A 55 9.35 4.23 -21.03
CA GLY A 55 10.51 4.15 -20.14
C GLY A 55 10.22 4.72 -18.75
N ALA A 56 9.59 5.90 -18.67
CA ALA A 56 9.22 6.52 -17.41
C ALA A 56 8.16 5.71 -16.64
N TRP A 57 7.20 5.10 -17.34
CA TRP A 57 6.12 4.30 -16.77
C TRP A 57 6.65 3.12 -15.96
N GLN A 58 7.73 2.47 -16.42
CA GLN A 58 8.36 1.39 -15.67
C GLN A 58 8.89 1.86 -14.31
N ASN A 59 9.50 3.05 -14.25
CA ASN A 59 9.97 3.62 -12.99
C ASN A 59 8.81 3.95 -12.05
N TYR A 60 7.71 4.50 -12.59
CA TYR A 60 6.51 4.80 -11.81
C TYR A 60 5.90 3.53 -11.22
N ARG A 61 5.77 2.46 -12.03
CA ARG A 61 5.30 1.15 -11.57
C ARG A 61 6.10 0.61 -10.40
N THR A 62 7.42 0.68 -10.48
CA THR A 62 8.29 0.25 -9.37
C THR A 62 8.03 1.07 -8.10
N ALA A 63 7.82 2.38 -8.21
CA ALA A 63 7.49 3.22 -7.05
C ALA A 63 6.13 2.84 -6.43
N PHE A 64 5.10 2.61 -7.25
CA PHE A 64 3.77 2.17 -6.78
C PHE A 64 3.83 0.78 -6.13
N GLN A 65 4.61 -0.14 -6.69
CA GLN A 65 4.82 -1.46 -6.12
C GLN A 65 5.48 -1.34 -4.73
N ARG A 66 6.56 -0.56 -4.60
CA ARG A 66 7.20 -0.30 -3.31
C ARG A 66 6.21 0.29 -2.31
N MET A 67 5.43 1.29 -2.69
CA MET A 67 4.41 1.87 -1.80
C MET A 67 3.38 0.82 -1.34
N THR A 68 2.96 -0.08 -2.23
CA THR A 68 2.04 -1.18 -1.91
C THR A 68 2.65 -2.12 -0.86
N GLU A 69 3.94 -2.44 -1.00
CA GLU A 69 4.72 -3.28 -0.07
C GLU A 69 4.89 -2.59 1.29
N GLU A 70 5.25 -1.30 1.31
CA GLU A 70 5.39 -0.51 2.54
C GLU A 70 4.06 -0.40 3.32
N LEU A 71 2.93 -0.23 2.62
CA LEU A 71 1.61 -0.20 3.27
C LEU A 71 1.25 -1.55 3.90
N GLN A 72 1.61 -2.66 3.25
CA GLN A 72 1.41 -4.00 3.81
C GLN A 72 2.31 -4.24 5.01
N GLU A 73 3.55 -3.78 4.94
CA GLU A 73 4.49 -3.91 6.05
C GLU A 73 4.04 -3.11 7.26
N ALA A 74 3.59 -1.86 7.07
CA ALA A 74 2.99 -1.05 8.13
C ALA A 74 1.79 -1.77 8.79
N ALA A 75 0.90 -2.37 8.00
CA ALA A 75 -0.22 -3.16 8.54
C ALA A 75 0.25 -4.37 9.37
N ARG A 76 1.29 -5.09 8.91
CA ARG A 76 1.88 -6.21 9.67
C ARG A 76 2.46 -5.75 10.99
N VAL A 77 3.26 -4.68 10.98
CA VAL A 77 3.88 -4.10 12.17
C VAL A 77 2.81 -3.74 13.21
N ILE A 78 1.73 -3.08 12.80
CA ILE A 78 0.62 -2.72 13.68
C ILE A 78 -0.02 -3.98 14.31
N ASN A 79 -0.29 -5.00 13.49
CA ASN A 79 -0.86 -6.27 13.97
C ASN A 79 0.09 -6.99 14.96
N THR A 80 1.39 -6.97 14.72
CA THR A 80 2.40 -7.54 15.63
C THR A 80 2.39 -6.84 16.98
N TYR A 81 2.45 -5.50 17.00
CA TYR A 81 2.40 -4.75 18.26
C TYR A 81 1.07 -4.96 19.00
N ARG A 82 -0.06 -5.01 18.28
CA ARG A 82 -1.36 -5.34 18.89
C ARG A 82 -1.31 -6.71 19.58
N GLY A 83 -0.84 -7.75 18.88
CA GLY A 83 -0.75 -9.10 19.44
C GLY A 83 0.14 -9.19 20.68
N ASN A 84 1.23 -8.42 20.71
CA ASN A 84 2.11 -8.31 21.88
C ASN A 84 1.39 -7.67 23.08
N ILE A 85 0.62 -6.60 22.86
CA ILE A 85 -0.17 -5.93 23.91
C ILE A 85 -1.25 -6.86 24.46
N GLU A 86 -2.01 -7.53 23.58
CA GLU A 86 -3.07 -8.47 23.98
C GLU A 86 -2.50 -9.66 24.78
N SER A 87 -1.30 -10.11 24.44
CA SER A 87 -0.63 -11.22 25.12
C SER A 87 -0.02 -10.80 26.47
N ALA A 88 0.43 -9.56 26.61
CA ALA A 88 0.98 -9.01 27.86
C ALA A 88 -0.10 -8.57 28.87
N THR A 89 -1.34 -8.37 28.41
CA THR A 89 -2.47 -7.91 29.23
C THR A 89 -3.46 -9.02 29.60
N ARG A 90 -3.20 -10.24 29.15
CA ARG A 90 -3.95 -11.46 29.50
C ARG A 90 -3.23 -12.24 30.59
#